data_AF-A0A2N1Q4T7-F1
#
_entry.id   AF-A0A2N1Q4T7-F1
#
_cell.length_a   1.000
_cell.length_b   1.000
_cell.length_c   1.000
_cell.angle_alpha   90.00
_cell.angle_beta   90.00
_cell.angle_gamma   90.00
#
_symmetry.space_group_name_H-M   'P 1'
#
loop_
_entity.id
_entity.type
_entity.pdbx_description
1 polymer ?
#
loop_
_entity_poly.entity_id
_entity_poly.type
_entity_poly.pdbx_seq_one_letter_code
_entity_poly.pdbx_strand_id
1 'polypeptide(L)'
;MKKFKKPLKFYLILFLVLSLAVIGYSVYKIVFDSTPVDEVMSLWFLPLIFILIYYGSDSLMDKLFNKKKQVDYEEKFIEEVAKKMREDNAFLIEEYRRLQLNDKFQESLKIGYEIHKNGESDLFNISKLERKFKKGTIEYRAIQYVIDLLRETEKPVE
;
A
#
# COMPACT_ATOMS: atom_id res chain seq x y z
N MET A 1 4.90 -1.72 7.02
CA MET A 1 4.09 -2.88 6.59
C MET A 1 3.58 -3.59 7.84
N LYS A 2 2.26 -3.60 8.10
CA LYS A 2 1.72 -4.40 9.21
C LYS A 2 1.73 -5.86 8.75
N LYS A 3 2.54 -6.71 9.39
CA LYS A 3 2.50 -8.15 9.15
C LYS A 3 1.32 -8.71 9.93
N PHE A 4 0.31 -9.23 9.24
CA PHE A 4 -0.82 -9.88 9.90
C PHE A 4 -0.52 -11.36 10.21
N LYS A 5 0.37 -12.03 9.45
CA LYS A 5 0.90 -13.36 9.81
C LYS A 5 1.59 -13.31 11.17
N LYS A 6 1.05 -14.08 12.10
CA LYS A 6 1.67 -14.30 13.41
C LYS A 6 2.86 -15.25 13.28
N PRO A 7 3.80 -15.24 14.24
CA PRO A 7 4.91 -16.20 14.24
C PRO A 7 4.41 -17.63 14.40
N LEU A 8 5.11 -18.62 13.84
CA LEU A 8 4.74 -20.04 13.93
C LEU A 8 4.52 -20.52 15.37
N LYS A 9 5.31 -19.97 16.31
CA LYS A 9 5.18 -20.20 17.75
C LYS A 9 3.78 -19.87 18.29
N PHE A 10 3.11 -18.85 17.75
CA PHE A 10 1.74 -18.48 18.15
C PHE A 10 0.75 -19.60 17.83
N TYR A 11 0.78 -20.14 16.61
CA TYR A 11 -0.14 -21.21 16.20
C TYR A 11 0.12 -22.51 16.96
N LEU A 12 1.38 -22.83 17.28
CA LEU A 12 1.73 -23.97 18.12
C LEU A 12 1.20 -23.83 19.56
N ILE A 13 1.36 -22.65 20.17
CA ILE A 13 0.83 -22.40 21.52
C ILE A 13 -0.70 -22.46 21.49
N LEU A 14 -1.34 -21.85 20.48
CA LEU A 14 -2.78 -21.91 20.30
C LEU A 14 -3.28 -23.35 20.13
N PHE A 15 -2.55 -24.19 19.39
CA PHE A 15 -2.83 -25.62 19.27
C PHE A 15 -2.84 -26.31 20.63
N LEU A 16 -1.78 -26.14 21.41
CA LEU A 16 -1.64 -26.79 22.70
C LEU A 16 -2.77 -26.38 23.65
N VAL A 17 -3.13 -25.10 23.67
CA VAL A 17 -4.25 -24.60 24.49
C VAL A 17 -5.58 -25.20 24.04
N LEU A 18 -5.87 -25.24 22.74
CA LEU A 18 -7.10 -25.82 22.21
C LEU A 18 -7.17 -27.33 22.42
N SER A 19 -6.05 -28.05 22.24
CA SER A 19 -5.95 -29.48 22.51
C SER A 19 -6.18 -29.78 23.99
N LEU A 20 -5.60 -28.99 24.91
CA LEU A 20 -5.85 -29.13 26.34
C LEU A 20 -7.32 -28.90 26.70
N ALA A 21 -7.96 -27.90 26.08
CA ALA A 21 -9.39 -27.64 26.28
C ALA A 21 -10.26 -28.81 25.80
N VAL A 22 -9.95 -29.38 24.63
CA VAL A 22 -10.67 -30.55 24.09
C VAL A 22 -10.45 -31.79 24.97
N ILE A 23 -9.23 -32.02 25.46
CA ILE A 23 -8.94 -33.13 26.38
C ILE A 23 -9.75 -32.97 27.67
N GLY A 24 -9.71 -31.78 28.29
CA GLY A 24 -10.46 -31.50 29.51
C GLY A 24 -11.96 -31.71 29.34
N TYR A 25 -12.52 -31.22 28.22
CA TYR A 25 -13.93 -31.43 27.88
C TYR A 25 -14.28 -32.90 27.65
N SER A 26 -13.41 -33.63 26.93
CA SER A 26 -13.64 -35.05 26.62
C SER A 26 -13.60 -35.90 27.88
N VAL A 27 -12.63 -35.66 28.77
CA VAL A 27 -12.54 -36.35 30.08
C VAL A 27 -13.76 -36.04 30.93
N TYR A 28 -14.19 -34.79 30.99
CA TYR A 28 -15.40 -34.40 31.70
C TYR A 28 -16.62 -35.18 31.19
N LYS A 29 -16.82 -35.25 29.87
CA LYS A 29 -17.94 -35.98 29.25
C LYS A 29 -17.91 -37.49 29.52
N ILE A 30 -16.74 -38.11 29.45
CA ILE A 30 -16.61 -39.55 29.70
C ILE A 30 -16.90 -39.87 31.18
N VAL A 31 -16.36 -39.07 32.11
CA VAL A 31 -16.44 -39.37 33.56
C VAL A 31 -17.79 -39.00 34.17
N PHE A 32 -18.34 -37.83 33.80
CA PHE A 32 -19.54 -37.30 34.46
C PHE A 32 -20.82 -37.61 33.69
N ASP A 33 -20.78 -37.63 32.37
CA ASP A 33 -21.97 -37.84 31.52
C ASP A 33 -22.04 -39.27 30.96
N SER A 34 -21.10 -40.15 31.31
CA SER A 34 -20.99 -41.54 30.81
C SER A 34 -21.04 -41.63 29.27
N THR A 35 -20.55 -40.58 28.60
CA THR A 35 -20.61 -40.48 27.13
C THR A 35 -19.64 -41.50 26.51
N PRO A 36 -20.08 -42.29 25.51
CA PRO A 36 -19.21 -43.19 24.77
C PRO A 36 -18.01 -42.48 24.13
N VAL A 37 -16.85 -43.14 24.11
CA VAL A 37 -15.58 -42.54 23.65
C VAL A 37 -15.61 -42.19 22.16
N ASP A 38 -16.36 -42.96 21.37
CA ASP A 38 -16.58 -42.74 19.94
C ASP A 38 -17.27 -41.41 19.65
N GLU A 39 -18.20 -40.97 20.50
CA GLU A 39 -18.89 -39.69 20.34
C GLU A 39 -17.94 -38.49 20.50
N VAL A 40 -16.96 -38.59 21.40
CA VAL A 40 -15.97 -37.52 21.64
C VAL A 40 -14.74 -37.60 20.75
N MET A 41 -14.55 -38.70 20.02
CA MET A 41 -13.38 -38.92 19.16
C MET A 41 -13.28 -37.87 18.03
N SER A 42 -14.42 -37.44 17.49
CA SER A 42 -14.48 -36.41 16.45
C SER A 42 -13.95 -35.04 16.90
N LEU A 43 -14.04 -34.73 18.20
CA LEU A 43 -13.60 -33.46 18.78
C LEU A 43 -12.09 -33.26 18.72
N TRP A 44 -11.32 -34.34 18.60
CA TRP A 44 -9.85 -34.29 18.53
C TRP A 44 -9.33 -33.62 17.25
N PHE A 45 -10.14 -33.58 16.18
CA PHE A 45 -9.80 -32.87 14.95
C PHE A 45 -10.08 -31.36 15.03
N LEU A 46 -10.88 -30.93 16.01
CA LEU A 46 -11.34 -29.55 16.14
C LEU A 46 -10.19 -28.53 16.32
N PRO A 47 -9.16 -28.79 17.17
CA PRO A 47 -8.00 -27.90 17.29
C PRO A 47 -7.24 -27.74 15.96
N LEU A 48 -7.12 -28.82 15.18
CA LEU A 48 -6.43 -28.80 13.89
C LEU A 48 -7.20 -27.97 12.87
N ILE A 49 -8.52 -28.20 12.75
CA ILE A 49 -9.40 -27.46 11.84
C ILE A 49 -9.38 -25.97 12.20
N PHE A 50 -9.47 -25.63 13.49
CA PHE A 50 -9.47 -24.25 13.95
C PHE A 50 -8.18 -23.51 13.56
N ILE A 51 -7.02 -24.17 13.68
CA ILE A 51 -5.75 -23.58 13.26
C ILE A 51 -5.68 -23.40 11.75
N LEU A 52 -6.13 -24.38 10.97
CA LEU A 52 -6.14 -24.27 9.51
C LEU A 52 -7.00 -23.09 9.05
N ILE A 53 -8.20 -22.94 9.64
CA ILE A 53 -9.09 -21.81 9.36
C ILE A 53 -8.43 -20.50 9.77
N TYR A 54 -7.84 -20.43 10.97
CA TYR A 54 -7.23 -19.21 11.49
C TYR A 54 -6.01 -18.78 10.67
N TYR A 55 -5.14 -19.72 10.32
CA TYR A 55 -4.00 -19.49 9.42
C TYR A 55 -4.46 -19.07 8.01
N GLY A 56 -5.51 -19.70 7.49
CA GLY A 56 -6.13 -19.32 6.23
C GLY A 56 -6.66 -17.89 6.27
N SER A 57 -7.35 -17.51 7.34
CA SER A 57 -7.85 -16.15 7.57
C SER A 57 -6.71 -15.13 7.64
N ASP A 58 -5.65 -15.39 8.41
CA ASP A 58 -4.47 -14.51 8.46
C ASP A 58 -3.85 -14.35 7.07
N SER A 59 -3.73 -15.44 6.30
CA SER A 59 -3.18 -15.38 4.94
C SER A 59 -4.10 -14.68 3.94
N LEU A 60 -5.42 -14.75 4.11
CA LEU A 60 -6.39 -14.01 3.29
C LEU A 60 -6.35 -12.52 3.63
N MET A 61 -6.33 -12.18 4.92
CA MET A 61 -6.18 -10.80 5.38
C MET A 61 -4.87 -10.19 4.88
N ASP A 62 -3.75 -10.90 4.99
CA ASP A 62 -2.49 -10.40 4.42
C ASP A 62 -2.57 -10.21 2.91
N LYS A 63 -3.27 -11.06 2.17
CA LYS A 63 -3.45 -10.87 0.71
C LYS A 63 -4.35 -9.68 0.39
N LEU A 64 -5.40 -9.45 1.17
CA LEU A 64 -6.34 -8.33 0.97
C LEU A 64 -5.70 -6.99 1.38
N PHE A 65 -5.02 -6.94 2.52
CA PHE A 65 -4.40 -5.74 3.06
C PHE A 65 -3.01 -5.45 2.51
N ASN A 66 -2.24 -6.48 2.13
CA ASN A 66 -0.96 -6.32 1.43
C ASN A 66 -1.10 -6.63 -0.07
N LYS A 67 -2.27 -6.42 -0.68
CA LYS A 67 -2.32 -6.13 -2.12
C LYS A 67 -1.30 -5.02 -2.34
N LYS A 68 -0.16 -5.41 -2.92
CA LYS A 68 1.04 -4.59 -3.06
C LYS A 68 0.58 -3.16 -3.36
N LYS A 69 1.03 -2.16 -2.56
CA LYS A 69 1.25 -0.83 -3.14
C LYS A 69 2.02 -1.16 -4.43
N GLN A 70 1.39 -1.06 -5.59
CA GLN A 70 2.13 -0.88 -6.83
C GLN A 70 3.17 0.18 -6.46
N VAL A 71 4.44 -0.06 -6.77
CA VAL A 71 5.40 1.03 -6.70
C VAL A 71 4.78 2.09 -7.58
N ASP A 72 4.22 3.11 -6.95
CA ASP A 72 3.43 4.09 -7.63
C ASP A 72 4.47 4.99 -8.28
N TYR A 73 4.87 4.62 -9.49
CA TYR A 73 5.87 5.34 -10.26
C TYR A 73 5.42 6.80 -10.45
N GLU A 74 4.11 7.08 -10.38
CA GLU A 74 3.54 8.42 -10.27
C GLU A 74 3.95 9.08 -8.93
N GLU A 75 3.77 8.41 -7.79
CA GLU A 75 4.20 8.88 -6.45
C GLU A 75 5.71 9.18 -6.42
N LYS A 76 6.54 8.33 -7.06
CA LYS A 76 7.99 8.57 -7.19
C LYS A 76 8.33 9.78 -8.04
N PHE A 77 7.68 9.94 -9.20
CA PHE A 77 7.89 11.11 -10.06
C PHE A 77 7.49 12.41 -9.35
N ILE A 78 6.35 12.40 -8.66
CA ILE A 78 5.90 13.54 -7.85
C ILE A 78 6.90 13.84 -6.73
N GLU A 79 7.46 12.81 -6.09
CA GLU A 79 8.49 12.96 -5.06
C GLU A 79 9.78 13.58 -5.62
N GLU A 80 10.21 13.19 -6.82
CA GLU A 80 11.37 13.78 -7.50
C GLU A 80 11.17 15.26 -7.83
N VAL A 81 10.01 15.63 -8.39
CA VAL A 81 9.65 17.03 -8.61
C VAL A 81 9.67 17.80 -7.29
N ALA A 82 9.01 17.27 -6.26
CA ALA A 82 8.95 17.91 -4.94
C ALA A 82 10.34 18.06 -4.31
N LYS A 83 11.24 17.10 -4.53
CA LYS A 83 12.62 17.16 -4.06
C LYS A 83 13.38 18.30 -4.75
N LYS A 84 13.33 18.41 -6.09
CA LYS A 84 13.96 19.51 -6.82
C LYS A 84 13.47 20.88 -6.35
N MET A 85 12.15 21.02 -6.19
CA MET A 85 11.57 22.28 -5.70
C MET A 85 12.06 22.63 -4.28
N ARG A 86 12.34 21.63 -3.43
CA ARG A 86 12.83 21.84 -2.04
C ARG A 86 14.31 22.19 -2.02
N GLU A 87 15.11 21.54 -2.85
CA GLU A 87 16.55 21.83 -2.98
C GLU A 87 16.79 23.27 -3.41
N ASP A 88 15.96 23.78 -4.32
CA ASP A 88 16.04 25.17 -4.80
C ASP A 88 15.51 26.21 -3.79
N ASN A 89 14.87 25.78 -2.70
CA ASN A 89 14.22 26.66 -1.70
C ASN A 89 13.31 27.75 -2.32
N ALA A 90 12.78 27.50 -3.52
CA ALA A 90 12.06 28.50 -4.32
C ALA A 90 10.62 28.77 -3.85
N PHE A 91 10.13 27.98 -2.88
CA PHE A 91 8.75 28.03 -2.39
C PHE A 91 8.69 28.02 -0.87
N LEU A 92 7.78 28.82 -0.33
CA LEU A 92 7.43 28.79 1.09
C LEU A 92 6.58 27.55 1.42
N ILE A 93 6.60 27.12 2.68
CA ILE A 93 5.82 25.96 3.18
C ILE A 93 4.31 26.13 2.87
N GLU A 94 3.80 27.36 2.98
CA GLU A 94 2.39 27.66 2.66
C GLU A 94 2.09 27.54 1.17
N GLU A 95 3.02 27.95 0.30
CA GLU A 95 2.87 27.83 -1.15
C GLU A 95 2.86 26.37 -1.57
N TYR A 96 3.71 25.53 -0.97
CA TYR A 96 3.65 24.08 -1.15
C TYR A 96 2.31 23.49 -0.77
N ARG A 97 1.76 23.89 0.38
CA ARG A 97 0.46 23.41 0.83
C ARG A 97 -0.65 23.81 -0.14
N ARG A 98 -0.58 25.03 -0.69
CA ARG A 98 -1.52 25.50 -1.73
C ARG A 98 -1.41 24.68 -3.01
N LEU A 99 -0.20 24.33 -3.45
CA LEU A 99 0.01 23.49 -4.64
C LEU A 99 -0.53 22.07 -4.44
N GLN A 100 -0.36 21.50 -3.25
CA GLN A 100 -0.90 20.17 -2.90
C GLN A 100 -2.43 20.13 -2.91
N LEU A 101 -3.09 21.23 -2.57
CA LEU A 101 -4.55 21.35 -2.55
C LEU A 101 -5.14 21.81 -3.89
N ASN A 102 -4.31 22.17 -4.87
CA ASN A 102 -4.78 22.67 -6.15
C ASN A 102 -4.99 21.52 -7.15
N ASP A 103 -6.26 21.14 -7.37
CA ASP A 103 -6.64 20.04 -8.25
C ASP A 103 -6.11 20.19 -9.68
N LYS A 104 -6.08 21.42 -10.22
CA LYS A 104 -5.57 21.68 -11.58
C LYS A 104 -4.06 21.43 -11.67
N PHE A 105 -3.33 21.76 -10.61
CA PHE A 105 -1.90 21.50 -10.52
C PHE A 105 -1.62 20.01 -10.35
N GLN A 106 -2.35 19.33 -9.46
CA GLN A 106 -2.24 17.88 -9.28
C GLN A 106 -2.52 17.11 -10.58
N GLU A 107 -3.57 17.48 -11.32
CA GLU A 107 -3.85 16.90 -12.64
C GLU A 107 -2.68 17.14 -13.62
N SER A 108 -2.04 18.31 -13.56
CA SER A 108 -0.91 18.62 -14.43
C SER A 108 0.35 17.82 -14.08
N LEU A 109 0.55 17.46 -12.81
CA LEU A 109 1.59 16.52 -12.40
C LEU A 109 1.37 15.12 -12.98
N LYS A 110 0.11 14.65 -13.01
CA LYS A 110 -0.24 13.36 -13.63
C LYS A 110 0.05 13.36 -15.13
N ILE A 111 -0.31 14.44 -15.81
CA ILE A 111 0.02 14.63 -17.23
C ILE A 111 1.54 14.64 -17.43
N GLY A 112 2.29 15.33 -16.55
CA GLY A 112 3.74 15.31 -16.58
C GLY A 112 4.31 13.90 -16.46
N TYR A 113 3.80 13.11 -15.50
CA TYR A 113 4.21 11.71 -15.34
C TYR A 113 3.87 10.84 -16.58
N GLU A 114 2.70 11.04 -17.19
CA GLU A 114 2.35 10.34 -18.43
C GLU A 114 3.31 10.67 -19.57
N ILE A 115 3.72 11.94 -19.71
CA ILE A 115 4.74 12.35 -20.68
C ILE A 115 6.10 11.72 -20.35
N HIS A 116 6.51 11.72 -19.09
CA HIS A 116 7.77 11.09 -18.65
C HIS A 116 7.81 9.60 -19.00
N LYS A 117 6.68 8.90 -18.84
CA LYS A 117 6.61 7.45 -19.02
C LYS A 117 6.43 7.03 -20.48
N ASN A 118 5.56 7.72 -21.22
CA ASN A 118 5.12 7.31 -22.55
C ASN A 118 5.67 8.20 -23.68
N GLY A 119 6.39 9.28 -23.34
CA GLY A 119 6.81 10.32 -24.27
C GLY A 119 5.71 11.32 -24.60
N GLU A 120 6.03 12.33 -25.41
CA GLU A 120 5.04 13.30 -25.88
C GLU A 120 4.01 12.67 -26.85
N SER A 121 2.78 13.14 -26.77
CA SER A 121 1.69 12.81 -27.69
C SER A 121 0.92 14.07 -28.09
N ASP A 122 0.07 13.96 -29.11
CA ASP A 122 -0.80 15.07 -29.52
C ASP A 122 -1.71 15.56 -28.39
N LEU A 123 -2.10 14.67 -27.46
CA LEU A 123 -2.94 15.00 -26.32
C LEU A 123 -2.11 15.57 -25.15
N PHE A 124 -0.94 14.98 -24.87
CA PHE A 124 -0.07 15.33 -23.75
C PHE A 124 1.32 15.75 -24.25
N ASN A 125 1.62 17.04 -24.20
CA ASN A 125 2.92 17.57 -24.59
C ASN A 125 3.35 18.71 -23.66
N ILE A 126 4.66 18.96 -23.61
CA ILE A 126 5.27 19.97 -22.74
C ILE A 126 4.74 21.37 -23.07
N SER A 127 4.55 21.68 -24.35
CA SER A 127 4.04 22.98 -24.83
C SER A 127 2.67 23.34 -24.24
N LYS A 128 1.78 22.35 -24.07
CA LYS A 128 0.47 22.54 -23.45
C LYS A 128 0.58 22.76 -21.95
N LEU A 129 1.46 22.03 -21.26
CA LEU A 129 1.72 22.22 -19.83
C LEU A 129 2.24 23.63 -19.54
N GLU A 130 3.16 24.13 -20.36
CA GLU A 130 3.76 25.46 -20.21
C GLU A 130 2.72 26.59 -20.32
N ARG A 131 1.74 26.42 -21.22
CA ARG A 131 0.67 27.43 -21.45
C ARG A 131 -0.51 27.30 -20.49
N LYS A 132 -0.61 26.22 -19.70
CA LYS A 132 -1.79 25.92 -18.86
C LYS A 132 -1.94 26.88 -17.68
N PHE A 133 -0.85 27.42 -17.17
CA PHE A 133 -0.85 28.33 -16.02
C PHE A 133 -0.44 29.75 -16.42
N LYS A 134 -0.99 30.76 -15.73
CA LYS A 134 -0.69 32.17 -16.00
C LYS A 134 0.69 32.52 -15.45
N LYS A 135 1.50 33.22 -16.25
CA LYS A 135 2.81 33.73 -15.82
C LYS A 135 2.67 34.56 -14.53
N GLY A 136 3.55 34.30 -13.56
CA GLY A 136 3.57 34.98 -12.26
C GLY A 136 2.75 34.30 -11.16
N THR A 137 1.99 33.23 -11.44
CA THR A 137 1.36 32.45 -10.36
C THR A 137 2.31 31.42 -9.75
N ILE A 138 1.99 30.94 -8.55
CA ILE A 138 2.77 29.90 -7.88
C ILE A 138 2.77 28.59 -8.68
N GLU A 139 1.64 28.25 -9.31
CA GLU A 139 1.48 27.06 -10.15
C GLU A 139 2.35 27.16 -11.39
N TYR A 140 2.45 28.35 -11.99
CA TYR A 140 3.32 28.56 -13.14
C TYR A 140 4.80 28.37 -12.76
N ARG A 141 5.23 28.86 -11.59
CA ARG A 141 6.60 28.59 -11.12
C ARG A 141 6.81 27.10 -10.88
N ALA A 142 5.84 26.42 -10.26
CA ALA A 142 5.94 25.00 -9.94
C ALA A 142 5.91 24.09 -11.18
N ILE A 143 5.14 24.44 -12.22
CA ILE A 143 5.10 23.64 -13.45
C ILE A 143 6.41 23.73 -14.24
N GLN A 144 7.20 24.81 -14.09
CA GLN A 144 8.53 24.87 -14.72
C GLN A 144 9.44 23.76 -14.19
N TYR A 145 9.42 23.46 -12.88
CA TYR A 145 10.19 22.34 -12.31
C TYR A 145 9.79 20.98 -12.90
N VAL A 146 8.50 20.79 -13.19
CA VAL A 146 8.01 19.58 -13.85
C VAL A 146 8.55 19.51 -15.27
N ILE A 147 8.47 20.62 -16.02
CA ILE A 147 8.95 20.72 -17.40
C ILE A 147 10.47 20.51 -17.49
N ASP A 148 11.22 21.12 -16.57
CA ASP A 148 12.67 20.98 -16.51
C ASP A 148 13.08 19.54 -16.21
N LEU A 149 12.37 18.86 -15.30
CA LEU A 149 12.56 17.43 -15.06
C LEU A 149 12.29 16.61 -16.32
N LEU A 150 11.19 16.87 -17.04
CA LEU A 150 10.85 16.17 -18.29
C LEU A 150 11.93 16.36 -19.37
N ARG A 151 12.42 17.58 -19.54
CA ARG A 151 13.47 17.92 -20.51
C ARG A 151 14.82 17.32 -20.16
N GLU A 152 15.14 17.17 -18.88
CA GLU A 152 16.36 16.48 -18.44
C GLU A 152 16.30 14.99 -18.74
N THR A 153 15.15 14.35 -18.56
CA THR A 153 14.97 12.92 -18.89
C THR A 153 14.91 12.62 -20.38
N GLU A 154 14.55 13.60 -21.22
CA GLU A 154 14.60 13.47 -22.68
C GLU A 154 16.00 13.66 -23.28
N LYS A 155 16.92 14.32 -22.56
CA LYS A 155 18.31 14.44 -23.03
C LYS A 155 19.00 13.09 -22.84
N PRO A 156 19.53 12.46 -23.91
CA PRO A 156 20.38 11.30 -23.74
C PRO A 156 21.57 11.72 -22.89
N VAL A 157 21.88 10.92 -21.87
CA VAL A 157 23.14 11.00 -21.14
C VAL A 157 24.25 10.86 -22.19
N GLU A 158 24.97 11.95 -22.47
CA GLU A 158 26.17 11.96 -23.32
C GLU A 158 27.30 11.12 -22.72
#